data_AF-A0A4Q1SRI7-F1
#
_entry.id   AF-A0A4Q1SRI7-F1
#
_cell.length_a   1.000
_cell.length_b   1.000
_cell.length_c   1.000
_cell.angle_alpha   90.00
_cell.angle_beta   90.00
_cell.angle_gamma   90.00
#
_symmetry.space_group_name_H-M   'P 1'
#
loop_
_entity.id
_entity.type
_entity.pdbx_description
1 polymer ?
#
loop_
_entity_poly.entity_id
_entity_poly.type
_entity_poly.pdbx_seq_one_letter_code
_entity_poly.pdbx_strand_id
1 'polypeptide(L)'
;MIQQPKKLASFLRLVGEQMEDRYGDQHISTILHGGIVLNEFTLKFSDIDLIVVLTQVTPNQVHDLVSLWKEWSTKHPFGEKLWINLIGEDLLETNRGAAWTISKKGVRPVHGMPIDGMELHTLLHRGKTLKGKNIISRFPRLPKDYQIQELDTFLRVLETYSMTSPLQPQRHQSEPIDDDIGIILSFPRYLYNLQTDKILTKCHAAKWYGQKSKPFRTELLTLARYRLAPQKVSSETIFSIYRKVPEMVPYFWNEYFKHLGINLSIPQPVITPTQVHYQETFYAIRSGLQARRL
;
A
#
# COMPACT_ATOMS: atom_id res chain seq x y z
N MET A 1 -15.69 -3.45 3.53
CA MET A 1 -16.96 -3.92 2.94
C MET A 1 -17.29 -3.03 1.76
N ILE A 2 -17.45 -3.62 0.58
CA ILE A 2 -17.64 -2.88 -0.68
C ILE A 2 -19.09 -2.38 -0.73
N GLN A 3 -19.31 -1.06 -0.74
CA GLN A 3 -20.66 -0.47 -0.72
C GLN A 3 -21.37 -0.55 -2.08
N GLN A 4 -20.66 -0.86 -3.17
CA GLN A 4 -21.22 -0.96 -4.52
C GLN A 4 -20.63 -2.15 -5.32
N PRO A 5 -20.79 -3.40 -4.84
CA PRO A 5 -20.06 -4.54 -5.38
C PRO A 5 -20.44 -4.85 -6.84
N LYS A 6 -21.72 -4.68 -7.22
CA LYS A 6 -22.18 -4.93 -8.60
C LYS A 6 -21.62 -3.92 -9.60
N LYS A 7 -21.68 -2.61 -9.28
CA LYS A 7 -21.13 -1.56 -10.17
C LYS A 7 -19.62 -1.72 -10.34
N LEU A 8 -18.92 -2.03 -9.25
CA LEU A 8 -17.48 -2.27 -9.28
C LEU A 8 -17.15 -3.51 -10.12
N ALA A 9 -17.88 -4.61 -9.96
CA ALA A 9 -17.69 -5.81 -10.78
C ALA A 9 -17.91 -5.54 -12.27
N SER A 10 -18.99 -4.83 -12.65
CA SER A 10 -19.24 -4.44 -14.04
C SER A 10 -18.13 -3.55 -14.60
N PHE A 11 -17.62 -2.61 -13.80
CA PHE A 11 -16.51 -1.74 -14.21
C PHE A 11 -15.21 -2.52 -14.41
N LEU A 12 -14.87 -3.43 -13.49
CA LEU A 12 -13.67 -4.26 -13.63
C LEU A 12 -13.74 -5.20 -14.84
N ARG A 13 -14.94 -5.70 -15.16
CA ARG A 13 -15.17 -6.47 -16.38
C ARG A 13 -14.93 -5.62 -17.62
N LEU A 14 -15.51 -4.41 -17.67
CA LEU A 14 -15.29 -3.45 -18.75
C LEU A 14 -13.80 -3.12 -18.94
N VAL A 15 -13.08 -2.87 -17.84
CA VAL A 15 -11.63 -2.61 -17.90
C VAL A 15 -10.90 -3.81 -18.50
N GLY A 16 -11.20 -5.03 -18.07
CA GLY A 16 -10.61 -6.25 -18.63
C GLY A 16 -10.88 -6.40 -20.13
N GLU A 17 -12.14 -6.24 -20.55
CA GLU A 17 -12.57 -6.31 -21.96
C GLU A 17 -11.85 -5.27 -22.83
N GLN A 18 -11.85 -4.01 -22.41
CA GLN A 18 -11.21 -2.93 -23.18
C GLN A 18 -9.67 -3.05 -23.24
N MET A 19 -9.03 -3.66 -22.25
CA MET A 19 -7.59 -3.96 -22.31
C MET A 19 -7.27 -5.02 -23.36
N GLU A 20 -8.07 -6.10 -23.41
CA GLU A 20 -7.92 -7.14 -24.44
C GLU A 20 -8.21 -6.56 -25.82
N ASP A 21 -9.33 -5.84 -25.99
CA ASP A 21 -9.71 -5.24 -27.27
C ASP A 21 -8.66 -4.24 -27.78
N ARG A 22 -8.07 -3.45 -26.88
CA ARG A 22 -7.10 -2.41 -27.24
C ARG A 22 -5.74 -3.00 -27.66
N TYR A 23 -5.27 -4.02 -26.96
CA TYR A 23 -3.92 -4.55 -27.19
C TYR A 23 -3.91 -5.84 -28.01
N GLY A 24 -5.06 -6.47 -28.25
CA GLY A 24 -5.22 -7.65 -29.09
C GLY A 24 -4.23 -8.75 -28.70
N ASP A 25 -3.51 -9.28 -29.68
CA ASP A 25 -2.52 -10.34 -29.51
C ASP A 25 -1.33 -9.97 -28.60
N GLN A 26 -1.12 -8.67 -28.33
CA GLN A 26 -0.10 -8.23 -27.37
C GLN A 26 -0.59 -8.35 -25.93
N HIS A 27 -1.89 -8.45 -25.67
CA HIS A 27 -2.43 -8.65 -24.33
C HIS A 27 -2.21 -10.08 -23.85
N ILE A 28 -1.57 -10.22 -22.68
CA ILE A 28 -1.42 -11.52 -22.03
C ILE A 28 -2.41 -11.66 -20.88
N SER A 29 -2.47 -10.66 -20.00
CA SER A 29 -3.30 -10.73 -18.80
C SER A 29 -3.60 -9.36 -18.21
N THR A 30 -4.79 -9.20 -17.65
CA THR A 30 -5.13 -8.13 -16.72
C THR A 30 -5.46 -8.76 -15.37
N ILE A 31 -4.69 -8.41 -14.35
CA ILE A 31 -4.72 -9.04 -13.03
C ILE A 31 -5.07 -8.00 -11.98
N LEU A 32 -6.01 -8.33 -11.11
CA LEU A 32 -6.42 -7.55 -9.96
C LEU A 32 -5.66 -8.04 -8.71
N HIS A 33 -5.11 -7.11 -7.93
CA HIS A 33 -4.49 -7.40 -6.63
C HIS A 33 -4.86 -6.35 -5.57
N GLY A 34 -4.13 -6.30 -4.46
CA GLY A 34 -4.28 -5.25 -3.44
C GLY A 34 -5.49 -5.41 -2.50
N GLY A 35 -6.01 -4.29 -2.00
CA GLY A 35 -7.05 -4.28 -0.95
C GLY A 35 -8.38 -4.89 -1.38
N ILE A 36 -8.72 -4.75 -2.66
CA ILE A 36 -9.97 -5.23 -3.24
C ILE A 36 -10.09 -6.76 -3.24
N VAL A 37 -9.02 -7.50 -3.54
CA VAL A 37 -9.02 -8.98 -3.49
C VAL A 37 -9.04 -9.51 -2.06
N LEU A 38 -8.74 -8.65 -1.08
CA LEU A 38 -8.84 -8.93 0.35
C LEU A 38 -10.19 -8.44 0.96
N ASN A 39 -11.17 -8.10 0.12
CA ASN A 39 -12.50 -7.64 0.51
C ASN A 39 -12.54 -6.31 1.30
N GLU A 40 -11.50 -5.49 1.14
CA GLU A 40 -11.41 -4.14 1.73
C GLU A 40 -11.20 -3.10 0.64
N PHE A 41 -12.30 -2.71 0.00
CA PHE A 41 -12.35 -1.55 -0.88
C PHE A 41 -13.38 -0.55 -0.37
N THR A 42 -12.96 0.71 -0.26
CA THR A 42 -13.84 1.85 -0.01
C THR A 42 -13.55 2.94 -1.03
N LEU A 43 -14.61 3.60 -1.52
CA LEU A 43 -14.44 4.61 -2.56
C LEU A 43 -13.58 5.81 -2.09
N LYS A 44 -13.63 6.18 -0.80
CA LYS A 44 -12.85 7.30 -0.28
C LYS A 44 -11.36 6.98 -0.15
N PHE A 45 -11.00 5.75 0.23
CA PHE A 45 -9.68 5.41 0.78
C PHE A 45 -9.03 4.17 0.13
N SER A 46 -9.47 3.77 -1.05
CA SER A 46 -8.89 2.61 -1.74
C SER A 46 -8.68 2.93 -3.21
N ASP A 47 -7.50 2.58 -3.68
CA ASP A 47 -7.21 2.45 -5.10
C ASP A 47 -7.62 1.03 -5.57
N ILE A 48 -7.63 0.84 -6.87
CA ILE A 48 -7.88 -0.42 -7.58
C ILE A 48 -6.58 -0.80 -8.27
N ASP A 49 -5.85 -1.72 -7.66
CA ASP A 49 -4.52 -2.13 -8.09
C ASP A 49 -4.61 -3.19 -9.20
N LEU A 50 -4.13 -2.82 -10.39
CA LEU A 50 -4.11 -3.64 -11.58
C LEU A 50 -2.69 -3.85 -12.09
N ILE A 51 -2.42 -5.05 -12.57
CA ILE A 51 -1.25 -5.35 -13.39
C ILE A 51 -1.74 -5.77 -14.78
N VAL A 52 -1.27 -5.07 -15.80
CA VAL A 52 -1.50 -5.41 -17.20
C VAL A 52 -0.19 -5.94 -17.76
N VAL A 53 -0.22 -7.18 -18.24
CA VAL A 53 0.93 -7.85 -18.84
C VAL A 53 0.74 -7.89 -20.34
N LEU A 54 1.71 -7.33 -21.06
CA LEU A 54 1.79 -7.41 -22.51
C LEU A 54 3.00 -8.26 -22.92
N THR A 55 2.99 -8.78 -24.15
CA THR A 55 4.16 -9.46 -24.73
C THR A 55 5.38 -8.52 -24.72
N GLN A 56 5.18 -7.27 -25.18
CA GLN A 56 6.15 -6.19 -25.08
C GLN A 56 5.41 -4.88 -24.78
N VAL A 57 6.10 -3.95 -24.12
CA VAL A 57 5.58 -2.61 -23.83
C VAL A 57 6.38 -1.56 -24.58
N THR A 58 5.66 -0.74 -25.34
CA THR A 58 6.17 0.39 -26.12
C THR A 58 5.64 1.71 -25.58
N PRO A 59 6.32 2.85 -25.83
CA PRO A 59 5.81 4.17 -25.44
C PRO A 59 4.40 4.46 -25.97
N ASN A 60 4.08 4.01 -27.19
CA ASN A 60 2.75 4.21 -27.77
C ASN A 60 1.65 3.49 -26.98
N GLN A 61 1.91 2.25 -26.52
CA GLN A 61 0.96 1.52 -25.68
C GLN A 61 0.75 2.18 -24.32
N VAL A 62 1.78 2.84 -23.78
CA VAL A 62 1.66 3.65 -22.56
C VAL A 62 0.76 4.87 -22.81
N HIS A 63 0.95 5.58 -23.93
CA HIS A 63 0.07 6.70 -24.31
C HIS A 63 -1.39 6.27 -24.54
N ASP A 64 -1.60 5.09 -25.14
CA ASP A 64 -2.92 4.49 -25.30
C ASP A 64 -3.56 4.17 -23.95
N LEU A 65 -2.79 3.58 -23.02
CA LEU A 65 -3.25 3.28 -21.66
C LEU A 65 -3.67 4.55 -20.92
N VAL A 66 -2.88 5.61 -21.03
CA VAL A 66 -3.19 6.91 -20.43
C VAL A 66 -4.50 7.46 -20.98
N SER A 67 -4.74 7.30 -22.28
CA SER A 67 -5.96 7.76 -22.93
C SER A 67 -7.19 7.00 -22.42
N LEU A 68 -7.10 5.67 -22.31
CA LEU A 68 -8.14 4.83 -21.70
C LEU A 68 -8.37 5.18 -20.22
N TRP A 69 -7.29 5.37 -19.45
CA TRP A 69 -7.39 5.74 -18.05
C TRP A 69 -8.12 7.08 -17.85
N LYS A 70 -7.83 8.09 -18.69
CA LYS A 70 -8.54 9.38 -18.68
C LYS A 70 -10.02 9.21 -19.02
N GLU A 71 -10.33 8.38 -20.01
CA GLU A 71 -11.72 8.06 -20.36
C GLU A 71 -12.46 7.42 -19.17
N TRP A 72 -11.88 6.40 -18.53
CA TRP A 72 -12.51 5.79 -17.36
C TRP A 72 -12.67 6.75 -16.20
N SER A 73 -11.66 7.59 -15.96
CA SER A 73 -11.66 8.56 -14.86
C SER A 73 -12.76 9.60 -15.02
N THR A 74 -13.08 10.00 -16.26
CA THR A 74 -14.16 10.96 -16.52
C THR A 74 -15.54 10.31 -16.55
N LYS A 75 -15.66 9.07 -17.02
CA LYS A 75 -16.96 8.40 -17.21
C LYS A 75 -17.42 7.56 -16.03
N HIS A 76 -16.52 7.16 -15.14
CA HIS A 76 -16.82 6.21 -14.08
C HIS A 76 -16.24 6.63 -12.72
N PRO A 77 -17.01 6.56 -11.60
CA PRO A 77 -16.52 6.94 -10.28
C PRO A 77 -15.35 6.09 -9.75
N PHE A 78 -15.09 4.94 -10.39
CA PHE A 78 -13.97 4.07 -10.06
C PHE A 78 -12.74 4.31 -10.96
N GLY A 79 -12.86 5.08 -12.05
CA GLY A 79 -11.75 5.30 -12.98
C GLY A 79 -10.58 6.02 -12.33
N GLU A 80 -10.86 7.07 -11.56
CA GLU A 80 -9.84 7.81 -10.79
C GLU A 80 -9.17 6.98 -9.69
N LYS A 81 -9.74 5.81 -9.35
CA LYS A 81 -9.18 4.87 -8.37
C LYS A 81 -8.22 3.88 -9.01
N LEU A 82 -8.15 3.80 -10.33
CA LEU A 82 -7.26 2.86 -11.00
C LEU A 82 -5.79 3.21 -10.77
N TRP A 83 -5.05 2.24 -10.25
CA TRP A 83 -3.60 2.21 -10.18
C TRP A 83 -3.11 1.05 -11.05
N ILE A 84 -2.55 1.36 -12.22
CA ILE A 84 -2.25 0.36 -13.24
C ILE A 84 -0.74 0.27 -13.43
N ASN A 85 -0.19 -0.92 -13.18
CA ASN A 85 1.16 -1.29 -13.54
C ASN A 85 1.14 -2.00 -14.90
N LEU A 86 1.71 -1.39 -15.92
CA LEU A 86 1.90 -1.98 -17.24
C LEU A 86 3.30 -2.59 -17.33
N ILE A 87 3.38 -3.90 -17.57
CA ILE A 87 4.65 -4.64 -17.61
C ILE A 87 4.74 -5.51 -18.87
N GLY A 88 5.98 -5.70 -19.35
CA GLY A 88 6.30 -6.70 -20.38
C GLY A 88 6.41 -8.10 -19.78
N GLU A 89 6.24 -9.12 -20.62
CA GLU A 89 6.36 -10.53 -20.23
C GLU A 89 7.77 -10.89 -19.74
N ASP A 90 8.79 -10.28 -20.36
CA ASP A 90 10.21 -10.43 -20.03
C ASP A 90 10.52 -10.10 -18.55
N LEU A 91 9.74 -9.19 -17.99
CA LEU A 91 9.89 -8.72 -16.61
C LEU A 91 9.44 -9.78 -15.59
N LEU A 92 8.56 -10.71 -15.98
CA LEU A 92 8.15 -11.84 -15.14
C LEU A 92 9.30 -12.85 -14.93
N GLU A 93 10.15 -13.01 -15.95
CA GLU A 93 11.20 -14.02 -15.96
C GLU A 93 12.53 -13.48 -15.42
N THR A 94 12.89 -12.27 -15.85
CA THR A 94 14.20 -11.70 -15.56
C THR A 94 14.19 -10.71 -14.41
N ASN A 95 13.01 -10.20 -14.03
CA ASN A 95 12.85 -9.03 -13.16
C ASN A 95 13.70 -7.82 -13.63
N ARG A 96 13.97 -7.75 -14.93
CA ARG A 96 14.72 -6.68 -15.59
C ARG A 96 13.87 -6.12 -16.72
N GLY A 97 13.94 -4.82 -16.91
CA GLY A 97 13.15 -4.12 -17.92
C GLY A 97 12.49 -2.87 -17.37
N ALA A 98 11.68 -2.24 -18.21
CA ALA A 98 10.88 -1.09 -17.84
C ALA A 98 9.43 -1.52 -17.56
N ALA A 99 8.88 -0.96 -16.50
CA ALA A 99 7.47 -1.00 -16.17
C ALA A 99 6.94 0.44 -16.12
N TRP A 100 5.65 0.62 -16.29
CA TRP A 100 5.01 1.92 -16.18
C TRP A 100 3.86 1.86 -15.20
N THR A 101 3.86 2.77 -14.23
CA THR A 101 2.73 2.97 -13.33
C THR A 101 1.89 4.15 -13.82
N ILE A 102 0.58 3.93 -14.02
CA ILE A 102 -0.41 4.93 -14.44
C ILE A 102 -1.44 5.08 -13.32
N SER A 103 -1.63 6.30 -12.84
CA SER A 103 -2.66 6.62 -11.83
C SER A 103 -3.05 8.11 -11.90
N LYS A 104 -3.91 8.56 -10.98
CA LYS A 104 -4.22 9.99 -10.78
C LYS A 104 -2.98 10.85 -10.48
N LYS A 105 -1.88 10.25 -10.01
CA LYS A 105 -0.60 10.92 -9.77
C LYS A 105 0.24 11.11 -11.05
N GLY A 106 -0.25 10.62 -12.19
CA GLY A 106 0.42 10.69 -13.48
C GLY A 106 1.04 9.36 -13.91
N VAL A 107 1.95 9.44 -14.88
CA VAL A 107 2.71 8.31 -15.42
C VAL A 107 4.10 8.32 -14.84
N ARG A 108 4.56 7.16 -14.33
CA ARG A 108 5.91 7.01 -13.79
C ARG A 108 6.58 5.78 -14.40
N PRO A 109 7.73 5.92 -15.06
CA PRO A 109 8.55 4.77 -15.43
C PRO A 109 9.20 4.17 -14.17
N VAL A 110 9.27 2.85 -14.13
CA VAL A 110 9.88 2.07 -13.05
C VAL A 110 10.82 1.06 -13.69
N HIS A 111 12.01 0.89 -13.14
CA HIS A 111 12.93 -0.15 -13.57
C HIS A 111 12.74 -1.40 -12.72
N GLY A 112 12.44 -2.54 -13.35
CA GLY A 112 12.10 -3.80 -12.67
C GLY A 112 10.64 -3.88 -12.23
N MET A 113 10.34 -4.86 -11.36
CA MET A 113 8.97 -5.15 -10.91
C MET A 113 8.37 -3.97 -10.11
N PRO A 114 7.22 -3.41 -10.53
CA PRO A 114 6.65 -2.20 -9.94
C PRO A 114 5.73 -2.48 -8.73
N ILE A 115 5.88 -3.63 -8.08
CA ILE A 115 5.12 -4.03 -6.89
C ILE A 115 6.09 -4.40 -5.76
N ASP A 116 5.77 -3.97 -4.55
CA ASP A 116 6.56 -4.29 -3.36
C ASP A 116 6.31 -5.74 -2.89
N GLY A 117 7.04 -6.18 -1.86
CA GLY A 117 6.93 -7.53 -1.32
C GLY A 117 5.56 -7.83 -0.70
N MET A 118 4.91 -6.86 -0.06
CA MET A 118 3.56 -7.09 0.49
C MET A 118 2.49 -7.19 -0.61
N GLU A 119 2.61 -6.38 -1.66
CA GLU A 119 1.75 -6.41 -2.83
C GLU A 119 1.96 -7.70 -3.64
N LEU A 120 3.21 -8.10 -3.85
CA LEU A 120 3.57 -9.36 -4.49
C LEU A 120 3.04 -10.55 -3.69
N HIS A 121 3.16 -10.54 -2.36
CA HIS A 121 2.54 -11.56 -1.51
C HIS A 121 1.02 -11.57 -1.71
N THR A 122 0.38 -10.41 -1.78
CA THR A 122 -1.08 -10.35 -2.00
C THR A 122 -1.46 -10.90 -3.37
N LEU A 123 -0.71 -10.54 -4.41
CA LEU A 123 -0.88 -11.02 -5.78
C LEU A 123 -0.76 -12.55 -5.86
N LEU A 124 0.34 -13.11 -5.36
CA LEU A 124 0.64 -14.55 -5.46
C LEU A 124 -0.40 -15.42 -4.76
N HIS A 125 -0.96 -14.94 -3.64
CA HIS A 125 -1.88 -15.74 -2.81
C HIS A 125 -3.36 -15.43 -3.05
N ARG A 126 -3.71 -14.22 -3.53
CA ARG A 126 -5.10 -13.73 -3.60
C ARG A 126 -5.42 -12.99 -4.90
N GLY A 127 -4.45 -12.81 -5.79
CA GLY A 127 -4.64 -12.15 -7.07
C GLY A 127 -5.72 -12.83 -7.91
N LYS A 128 -6.37 -12.06 -8.77
CA LYS A 128 -7.43 -12.54 -9.66
C LYS A 128 -7.18 -12.07 -11.08
N THR A 129 -7.13 -12.99 -12.02
CA THR A 129 -7.16 -12.65 -13.45
C THR A 129 -8.55 -12.13 -13.79
N LEU A 130 -8.63 -10.89 -14.24
CA LEU A 130 -9.86 -10.29 -14.78
C LEU A 130 -10.06 -10.72 -16.24
N LYS A 131 -8.98 -10.78 -17.00
CA LYS A 131 -8.99 -11.10 -18.43
C LYS A 131 -7.65 -11.68 -18.89
N GLY A 132 -7.66 -12.51 -19.93
CA GLY A 132 -6.47 -13.16 -20.49
C GLY A 132 -6.06 -14.42 -19.73
N LYS A 133 -4.78 -14.80 -19.87
CA LYS A 133 -4.22 -16.01 -19.25
C LYS A 133 -4.02 -15.83 -17.74
N ASN A 134 -4.22 -16.88 -16.96
CA ASN A 134 -3.83 -16.89 -15.56
C ASN A 134 -2.32 -17.18 -15.43
N ILE A 135 -1.55 -16.11 -15.25
CA ILE A 135 -0.08 -16.14 -15.19
C ILE A 135 0.47 -15.71 -13.83
N ILE A 136 -0.36 -15.67 -12.79
CA ILE A 136 0.04 -15.22 -11.44
C ILE A 136 1.23 -16.05 -10.93
N SER A 137 1.27 -17.35 -11.23
CA SER A 137 2.38 -18.25 -10.84
C SER A 137 3.72 -17.94 -11.53
N ARG A 138 3.73 -17.10 -12.57
CA ARG A 138 4.95 -16.66 -13.26
C ARG A 138 5.58 -15.42 -12.62
N PHE A 139 4.90 -14.75 -11.70
CA PHE A 139 5.52 -13.64 -10.98
C PHE A 139 6.68 -14.16 -10.11
N PRO A 140 7.72 -13.34 -9.89
CA PRO A 140 8.84 -13.68 -9.03
C PRO A 140 8.36 -14.14 -7.66
N ARG A 141 9.07 -15.10 -7.08
CA ARG A 141 8.84 -15.49 -5.69
C ARG A 141 9.31 -14.38 -4.76
N LEU A 142 8.70 -14.30 -3.58
CA LEU A 142 9.16 -13.40 -2.53
C LEU A 142 10.61 -13.74 -2.13
N PRO A 143 11.51 -12.74 -2.08
CA PRO A 143 12.83 -12.92 -1.49
C PRO A 143 12.73 -13.41 -0.04
N LYS A 144 13.70 -14.19 0.43
CA LYS A 144 13.70 -14.70 1.82
C LYS A 144 13.68 -13.57 2.87
N ASP A 145 14.26 -12.43 2.53
CA ASP A 145 14.41 -11.26 3.38
C ASP A 145 13.39 -10.15 3.06
N TYR A 146 12.34 -10.45 2.27
CA TYR A 146 11.41 -9.41 1.79
C TYR A 146 10.81 -8.61 2.95
N GLN A 147 10.48 -9.24 4.09
CA GLN A 147 9.91 -8.54 5.24
C GLN A 147 10.84 -7.48 5.83
N ILE A 148 12.16 -7.69 5.77
CA ILE A 148 13.16 -6.71 6.22
C ILE A 148 13.26 -5.57 5.19
N GLN A 149 13.21 -5.90 3.89
CA GLN A 149 13.19 -4.90 2.82
C GLN A 149 11.93 -4.02 2.88
N GLU A 150 10.80 -4.61 3.27
CA GLU A 150 9.54 -3.92 3.52
C GLU A 150 9.64 -2.95 4.70
N LEU A 151 10.23 -3.37 5.83
CA LEU A 151 10.48 -2.46 6.95
C LEU A 151 11.41 -1.31 6.57
N ASP A 152 12.49 -1.60 5.83
CA ASP A 152 13.42 -0.58 5.33
C ASP A 152 12.73 0.41 4.38
N THR A 153 11.86 -0.06 3.50
CA THR A 153 10.99 0.80 2.67
C THR A 153 10.04 1.62 3.53
N PHE A 154 9.44 1.02 4.55
CA PHE A 154 8.56 1.74 5.46
C PHE A 154 9.28 2.84 6.24
N LEU A 155 10.52 2.61 6.69
CA LEU A 155 11.34 3.66 7.30
C LEU A 155 11.54 4.83 6.34
N ARG A 156 11.92 4.58 5.08
CA ARG A 156 12.07 5.66 4.07
C ARG A 156 10.79 6.46 3.86
N VAL A 157 9.64 5.78 3.87
CA VAL A 157 8.33 6.45 3.82
C VAL A 157 8.14 7.32 5.07
N LEU A 158 8.41 6.82 6.27
CA LEU A 158 8.32 7.63 7.50
C LEU A 158 9.26 8.83 7.48
N GLU A 159 10.49 8.68 6.97
CA GLU A 159 11.44 9.78 6.79
C GLU A 159 10.90 10.85 5.83
N THR A 160 10.30 10.42 4.73
CA THR A 160 9.68 11.32 3.73
C THR A 160 8.48 12.08 4.34
N TYR A 161 7.65 11.38 5.11
CA TYR A 161 6.46 11.95 5.77
C TYR A 161 6.78 12.66 7.09
N SER A 162 8.05 12.66 7.52
CA SER A 162 8.46 13.25 8.81
C SER A 162 8.21 14.75 8.92
N MET A 163 7.96 15.43 7.79
CA MET A 163 7.67 16.86 7.72
C MET A 163 6.18 17.16 7.48
N THR A 164 5.32 16.14 7.44
CA THR A 164 3.88 16.25 7.13
C THR A 164 3.00 15.56 8.17
N SER A 165 1.69 15.77 8.08
CA SER A 165 0.71 14.91 8.74
C SER A 165 0.94 13.45 8.31
N PRO A 166 0.75 12.46 9.20
CA PRO A 166 0.38 12.56 10.62
C PRO A 166 1.60 12.62 11.56
N LEU A 167 2.83 12.56 11.04
CA LEU A 167 4.06 12.57 11.86
C LEU A 167 4.38 13.95 12.45
N GLN A 168 3.83 15.01 11.86
CA GLN A 168 3.77 16.38 12.39
C GLN A 168 2.31 16.71 12.73
N PRO A 169 1.80 16.29 13.91
CA PRO A 169 0.39 16.47 14.26
C PRO A 169 -0.05 17.94 14.28
N GLN A 170 0.88 18.89 14.39
CA GLN A 170 0.61 20.32 14.36
C GLN A 170 0.35 20.86 12.94
N ARG A 171 0.68 20.09 11.90
CA ARG A 171 0.58 20.48 10.48
C ARG A 171 -0.63 19.86 9.76
N HIS A 172 -1.56 19.24 10.48
CA HIS A 172 -2.74 18.64 9.87
C HIS A 172 -3.61 19.71 9.18
N GLN A 173 -4.22 19.32 8.05
CA GLN A 173 -5.18 20.13 7.31
C GLN A 173 -6.61 19.86 7.81
N SER A 174 -7.61 20.45 7.17
CA SER A 174 -9.02 20.37 7.61
C SER A 174 -9.64 18.98 7.53
N GLU A 175 -9.22 18.11 6.59
CA GLU A 175 -9.71 16.72 6.51
C GLU A 175 -8.57 15.69 6.53
N PRO A 176 -8.71 14.58 7.29
CA PRO A 176 -7.83 13.42 7.18
C PRO A 176 -7.89 12.77 5.79
N ILE A 177 -6.72 12.52 5.20
CA ILE A 177 -6.58 11.87 3.88
C ILE A 177 -6.16 10.39 4.01
N ASP A 178 -6.29 9.60 2.92
CA ASP A 178 -5.93 8.17 2.97
C ASP A 178 -4.48 7.93 3.35
N ASP A 179 -3.56 8.74 2.85
CA ASP A 179 -2.12 8.58 3.13
C ASP A 179 -1.86 8.72 4.65
N ASP A 180 -2.50 9.69 5.32
CA ASP A 180 -2.35 9.90 6.75
C ASP A 180 -2.87 8.72 7.59
N ILE A 181 -4.06 8.22 7.26
CA ILE A 181 -4.65 7.09 7.97
C ILE A 181 -3.89 5.81 7.62
N GLY A 182 -3.50 5.71 6.36
CA GLY A 182 -2.84 4.58 5.74
C GLY A 182 -1.48 4.30 6.35
N ILE A 183 -0.66 5.33 6.57
CA ILE A 183 0.68 5.18 7.16
C ILE A 183 0.59 4.67 8.61
N ILE A 184 -0.38 5.16 9.40
CA ILE A 184 -0.56 4.70 10.79
C ILE A 184 -1.06 3.24 10.81
N LEU A 185 -2.01 2.89 9.95
CA LEU A 185 -2.53 1.52 9.88
C LEU A 185 -1.53 0.52 9.26
N SER A 186 -0.45 0.98 8.64
CA SER A 186 0.66 0.11 8.21
C SER A 186 1.40 -0.49 9.41
N PHE A 187 1.45 0.19 10.56
CA PHE A 187 2.15 -0.33 11.76
C PHE A 187 1.69 -1.73 12.19
N PRO A 188 0.41 -1.95 12.56
CA PRO A 188 -0.06 -3.28 12.92
C PRO A 188 -0.01 -4.27 11.75
N ARG A 189 -0.01 -3.80 10.49
CA ARG A 189 0.06 -4.64 9.29
C ARG A 189 1.44 -5.27 9.12
N TYR A 190 2.51 -4.50 9.27
CA TYR A 190 3.87 -5.04 9.25
C TYR A 190 4.11 -5.99 10.44
N LEU A 191 3.64 -5.64 11.64
CA LEU A 191 3.75 -6.54 12.80
C LEU A 191 3.05 -7.89 12.54
N TYR A 192 1.85 -7.86 11.96
CA TYR A 192 1.12 -9.07 11.60
C TYR A 192 1.91 -9.90 10.59
N ASN A 193 2.44 -9.27 9.55
CA ASN A 193 3.17 -9.99 8.52
C ASN A 193 4.43 -10.67 9.07
N LEU A 194 5.24 -9.94 9.84
CA LEU A 194 6.39 -10.49 10.54
C LEU A 194 6.01 -11.73 11.38
N GLN A 195 4.95 -11.62 12.20
CA GLN A 195 4.57 -12.69 13.12
C GLN A 195 3.95 -13.93 12.47
N THR A 196 3.40 -13.81 11.25
CA THR A 196 2.52 -14.84 10.70
C THR A 196 2.84 -15.27 9.27
N ASP A 197 3.75 -14.56 8.59
CA ASP A 197 4.03 -14.71 7.17
C ASP A 197 2.76 -14.65 6.30
N LYS A 198 1.79 -13.83 6.74
CA LYS A 198 0.52 -13.60 6.04
C LYS A 198 0.27 -12.11 5.90
N ILE A 199 -0.60 -11.75 4.97
CA ILE A 199 -0.99 -10.35 4.74
C ILE A 199 -2.45 -10.17 5.13
N LEU A 200 -2.69 -9.20 6.01
CA LEU A 200 -4.00 -8.61 6.23
C LEU A 200 -4.08 -7.23 5.58
N THR A 201 -5.31 -6.79 5.36
CA THR A 201 -5.60 -5.40 5.04
C THR A 201 -5.28 -4.52 6.26
N LYS A 202 -5.04 -3.23 6.02
CA LYS A 202 -4.74 -2.24 7.07
C LYS A 202 -5.79 -2.26 8.19
N CYS A 203 -7.09 -2.28 7.88
CA CYS A 203 -8.13 -2.27 8.92
C CYS A 203 -8.26 -3.64 9.63
N HIS A 204 -8.04 -4.76 8.94
CA HIS A 204 -8.04 -6.08 9.60
C HIS A 204 -6.82 -6.28 10.49
N ALA A 205 -5.66 -5.77 10.10
CA ALA A 205 -4.45 -5.80 10.94
C ALA A 205 -4.66 -5.00 12.24
N ALA A 206 -5.28 -3.81 12.16
CA ALA A 206 -5.66 -3.04 13.34
C ALA A 206 -6.63 -3.79 14.26
N LYS A 207 -7.63 -4.50 13.70
CA LYS A 207 -8.54 -5.33 14.48
C LYS A 207 -7.83 -6.50 15.17
N TRP A 208 -6.98 -7.22 14.44
CA TRP A 208 -6.16 -8.30 14.98
C TRP A 208 -5.27 -7.81 16.13
N TYR A 209 -4.59 -6.69 15.94
CA TYR A 209 -3.74 -6.10 16.96
C TYR A 209 -4.55 -5.71 18.22
N GLY A 210 -5.73 -5.12 18.02
CA GLY A 210 -6.62 -4.71 19.11
C GLY A 210 -7.24 -5.87 19.92
N GLN A 211 -7.21 -7.11 19.43
CA GLN A 211 -7.68 -8.28 20.20
C GLN A 211 -6.71 -8.68 21.32
N LYS A 212 -5.46 -8.23 21.27
CA LYS A 212 -4.39 -8.64 22.20
C LYS A 212 -4.21 -7.72 23.42
N SER A 213 -5.17 -6.83 23.70
CA SER A 213 -5.09 -5.81 24.78
C SER A 213 -3.77 -5.01 24.78
N LYS A 214 -3.33 -4.58 23.59
CA LYS A 214 -2.05 -3.88 23.39
C LYS A 214 -2.19 -2.34 23.48
N PRO A 215 -1.09 -1.61 23.74
CA PRO A 215 -1.02 -0.15 23.58
C PRO A 215 -1.55 0.33 22.23
N PHE A 216 -2.15 1.52 22.20
CA PHE A 216 -2.75 2.16 21.00
C PHE A 216 -3.95 1.41 20.37
N ARG A 217 -4.53 0.45 21.10
CA ARG A 217 -5.69 -0.33 20.62
C ARG A 217 -6.85 0.57 20.18
N THR A 218 -7.24 1.53 21.01
CA THR A 218 -8.43 2.35 20.76
C THR A 218 -8.23 3.24 19.53
N GLU A 219 -7.03 3.78 19.38
CA GLU A 219 -6.58 4.62 18.29
C GLU A 219 -6.64 3.86 16.96
N LEU A 220 -6.00 2.70 16.89
CA LEU A 220 -5.95 1.88 15.67
C LEU A 220 -7.33 1.37 15.27
N LEU A 221 -8.16 0.96 16.25
CA LEU A 221 -9.54 0.56 15.98
C LEU A 221 -10.40 1.75 15.49
N THR A 222 -10.17 2.95 16.00
CA THR A 222 -10.87 4.16 15.58
C THR A 222 -10.48 4.56 14.16
N LEU A 223 -9.18 4.56 13.84
CA LEU A 223 -8.66 4.79 12.49
C LEU A 223 -9.23 3.76 11.49
N ALA A 224 -9.27 2.48 11.86
CA ALA A 224 -9.85 1.43 11.03
C ALA A 224 -11.36 1.64 10.79
N ARG A 225 -12.11 2.10 11.80
CA ARG A 225 -13.53 2.46 11.64
C ARG A 225 -13.70 3.66 10.72
N TYR A 226 -12.91 4.71 10.90
CA TYR A 226 -12.94 5.90 10.05
C TYR A 226 -12.64 5.57 8.59
N ARG A 227 -11.61 4.75 8.31
CA ARG A 227 -11.28 4.32 6.95
C ARG A 227 -12.38 3.50 6.29
N LEU A 228 -13.16 2.75 7.06
CA LEU A 228 -14.28 1.95 6.55
C LEU A 228 -15.59 2.73 6.41
N ALA A 229 -15.81 3.72 7.27
CA ALA A 229 -17.03 4.52 7.35
C ALA A 229 -16.70 5.92 7.91
N PRO A 230 -16.13 6.82 7.08
CA PRO A 230 -15.65 8.14 7.54
C PRO A 230 -16.76 8.99 8.15
N GLN A 231 -18.01 8.83 7.72
CA GLN A 231 -19.18 9.52 8.27
C GLN A 231 -19.54 9.11 9.71
N LYS A 232 -18.93 8.04 10.25
CA LYS A 232 -19.22 7.53 11.60
C LYS A 232 -18.24 8.00 12.67
N VAL A 233 -17.16 8.68 12.28
CA VAL A 233 -16.11 9.15 13.20
C VAL A 233 -15.71 10.55 12.77
N SER A 234 -15.73 11.51 13.69
CA SER A 234 -15.43 12.90 13.37
C SER A 234 -13.94 13.11 13.05
N SER A 235 -13.62 14.09 12.21
CA SER A 235 -12.23 14.43 11.88
C SER A 235 -11.43 14.85 13.11
N GLU A 236 -12.04 15.55 14.07
CA GLU A 236 -11.40 15.97 15.33
C GLU A 236 -10.94 14.77 16.16
N THR A 237 -11.73 13.68 16.14
CA THR A 237 -11.34 12.43 16.78
C THR A 237 -10.06 11.88 16.15
N ILE A 238 -9.94 11.96 14.83
CA ILE A 238 -8.74 11.52 14.10
C ILE A 238 -7.54 12.40 14.38
N PHE A 239 -7.71 13.72 14.40
CA PHE A 239 -6.63 14.65 14.73
C PHE A 239 -6.11 14.47 16.17
N SER A 240 -6.99 14.08 17.10
CA SER A 240 -6.57 13.71 18.46
C SER A 240 -5.65 12.49 18.48
N ILE A 241 -5.85 11.54 17.54
CA ILE A 241 -5.01 10.34 17.40
C ILE A 241 -3.65 10.71 16.82
N TYR A 242 -3.57 11.68 15.91
CA TYR A 242 -2.29 12.11 15.34
C TYR A 242 -1.31 12.54 16.42
N ARG A 243 -1.79 13.17 17.51
CA ARG A 243 -0.95 13.55 18.65
C ARG A 243 -0.22 12.38 19.32
N LYS A 244 -0.69 11.15 19.12
CA LYS A 244 -0.08 9.92 19.65
C LYS A 244 0.84 9.22 18.66
N VAL A 245 0.85 9.62 17.38
CA VAL A 245 1.70 9.01 16.35
C VAL A 245 3.19 9.08 16.71
N PRO A 246 3.72 10.19 17.27
CA PRO A 246 5.12 10.24 17.72
C PRO A 246 5.51 9.13 18.68
N GLU A 247 4.60 8.68 19.56
CA GLU A 247 4.82 7.58 20.50
C GLU A 247 4.64 6.20 19.83
N MET A 248 3.75 6.11 18.82
CA MET A 248 3.52 4.87 18.08
C MET A 248 4.76 4.43 17.29
N VAL A 249 5.49 5.37 16.69
CA VAL A 249 6.69 5.07 15.88
C VAL A 249 7.69 4.22 16.68
N PRO A 250 8.31 4.70 17.77
CA PRO A 250 9.31 3.93 18.52
C PRO A 250 8.71 2.65 19.11
N TYR A 251 7.45 2.67 19.56
CA TYR A 251 6.80 1.49 20.10
C TYR A 251 6.73 0.33 19.08
N PHE A 252 6.23 0.59 17.87
CA PHE A 252 6.09 -0.45 16.86
C PHE A 252 7.44 -0.94 16.34
N TRP A 253 8.41 -0.04 16.19
CA TRP A 253 9.77 -0.42 15.81
C TRP A 253 10.46 -1.31 16.84
N ASN A 254 10.26 -1.05 18.14
CA ASN A 254 10.69 -1.97 19.20
C ASN A 254 10.01 -3.35 19.07
N GLU A 255 8.71 -3.43 18.78
CA GLU A 255 8.03 -4.72 18.56
C GLU A 255 8.56 -5.46 17.32
N TYR A 256 8.91 -4.74 16.25
CA TYR A 256 9.53 -5.34 15.06
C TYR A 256 10.92 -5.91 15.38
N PHE A 257 11.78 -5.13 16.03
CA PHE A 257 13.13 -5.57 16.38
C PHE A 257 13.12 -6.72 17.37
N LYS A 258 12.21 -6.70 18.35
CA LYS A 258 11.99 -7.84 19.25
C LYS A 258 11.64 -9.11 18.48
N HIS A 259 10.77 -9.02 17.48
CA HIS A 259 10.44 -10.18 16.64
C HIS A 259 11.65 -10.68 15.84
N LEU A 260 12.52 -9.77 15.39
CA LEU A 260 13.76 -10.10 14.68
C LEU A 260 14.90 -10.55 15.61
N GLY A 261 14.69 -10.64 16.93
CA GLY A 261 15.72 -11.01 17.91
C GLY A 261 16.75 -9.91 18.16
N ILE A 262 16.44 -8.66 17.80
CA ILE A 262 17.33 -7.51 17.95
C ILE A 262 16.96 -6.78 19.24
N ASN A 263 17.89 -6.74 20.19
CA ASN A 263 17.72 -6.01 21.44
C ASN A 263 18.21 -4.58 21.26
N LEU A 264 17.32 -3.71 20.79
CA LEU A 264 17.58 -2.29 20.59
C LEU A 264 16.42 -1.49 21.17
N SER A 265 16.72 -0.44 21.93
CA SER A 265 15.72 0.50 22.42
C SER A 265 15.64 1.70 21.48
N ILE A 266 14.48 1.90 20.87
CA ILE A 266 14.25 3.08 20.01
C ILE A 266 13.86 4.28 20.88
N PRO A 267 14.61 5.40 20.83
CA PRO A 267 14.32 6.58 21.62
C PRO A 267 13.04 7.27 21.14
N GLN A 268 12.34 7.92 22.07
CA GLN A 268 11.19 8.76 21.75
C GLN A 268 11.65 9.98 20.93
N PRO A 269 10.84 10.45 19.98
CA PRO A 269 11.15 11.69 19.28
C PRO A 269 11.05 12.89 20.21
N VAL A 270 11.83 13.94 19.95
CA VAL A 270 11.74 15.19 20.71
C VAL A 270 10.56 16.00 20.21
N ILE A 271 9.61 16.31 21.09
CA ILE A 271 8.37 17.03 20.75
C ILE A 271 8.47 18.47 21.23
N THR A 272 8.31 19.43 20.32
CA THR A 272 8.17 20.86 20.61
C THR A 272 6.73 21.33 20.30
N PRO A 273 6.34 22.55 20.71
CA PRO A 273 5.01 23.08 20.39
C PRO A 273 4.72 23.15 18.88
N THR A 274 5.75 23.26 18.03
CA THR A 274 5.58 23.49 16.59
C THR A 274 6.03 22.32 15.73
N GLN A 275 6.87 21.41 16.25
CA GLN A 275 7.51 20.35 15.48
C GLN A 275 7.80 19.10 16.32
N VAL A 276 7.83 17.95 15.64
CA VAL A 276 8.36 16.69 16.18
C VAL A 276 9.68 16.36 15.48
N HIS A 277 10.70 16.02 16.25
CA HIS A 277 12.05 15.75 15.77
C HIS A 277 12.35 14.24 15.90
N TYR A 278 12.43 13.55 14.76
CA TYR A 278 12.64 12.09 14.69
C TYR A 278 14.09 11.68 14.42
N GLN A 279 15.06 12.61 14.42
CA GLN A 279 16.44 12.33 13.98
C GLN A 279 17.06 11.14 14.72
N GLU A 280 17.02 11.14 16.05
CA GLU A 280 17.58 10.06 16.88
C GLU A 280 16.76 8.78 16.77
N THR A 281 15.42 8.89 16.71
CA THR A 281 14.50 7.77 16.50
C THR A 281 14.81 7.03 15.20
N PHE A 282 14.88 7.76 14.07
CA PHE A 282 15.16 7.17 12.76
C PHE A 282 16.60 6.66 12.64
N TYR A 283 17.57 7.35 13.25
CA TYR A 283 18.94 6.85 13.32
C TYR A 283 19.01 5.49 14.02
N ALA A 284 18.38 5.35 15.19
CA ALA A 284 18.33 4.08 15.90
C ALA A 284 17.65 2.99 15.07
N ILE A 285 16.52 3.30 14.42
CA ILE A 285 15.83 2.34 13.55
C ILE A 285 16.73 1.87 12.40
N ARG A 286 17.41 2.81 11.73
CA ARG A 286 18.33 2.47 10.63
C ARG A 286 19.46 1.55 11.09
N SER A 287 20.05 1.85 12.25
CA SER A 287 21.09 1.00 12.86
C SER A 287 20.58 -0.41 13.17
N GLY A 288 19.34 -0.54 13.69
CA GLY A 288 18.71 -1.84 13.93
C GLY A 288 18.49 -2.65 12.66
N LEU A 289 18.04 -2.02 11.57
CA LEU A 289 17.87 -2.67 10.27
C LEU A 289 19.20 -3.10 9.66
N GLN A 290 20.26 -2.28 9.80
CA GLN A 290 21.60 -2.61 9.30
C GLN A 290 22.22 -3.80 10.04
N ALA A 291 22.03 -3.89 11.36
CA ALA A 291 22.54 -5.01 12.17
C ALA A 291 22.01 -6.38 11.74
N ARG A 292 20.86 -6.44 11.03
CA ARG A 292 20.27 -7.69 10.53
C ARG A 292 20.77 -8.12 9.16
N ARG A 293 21.40 -7.20 8.41
CA ARG A 293 21.95 -7.47 7.07
C ARG A 293 23.35 -8.10 7.12
N LEU A 294 23.98 -8.08 8.30
CA LEU A 294 25.25 -8.74 8.63
C LEU A 294 24.99 -10.14 9.21
#